data_AF-A0A921EYQ8-F1
#
_entry.id   AF-A0A921EYQ8-F1
#
_cell.length_a   1.000
_cell.length_b   1.000
_cell.length_c   1.000
_cell.angle_alpha   90.00
_cell.angle_beta   90.00
_cell.angle_gamma   90.00
#
_symmetry.space_group_name_H-M   'P 1'
#
loop_
_entity.id
_entity.type
_entity.pdbx_description
1 polymer ?
#
loop_
_entity_poly.entity_id
_entity_poly.type
_entity_poly.pdbx_seq_one_letter_code
_entity_poly.pdbx_strand_id
1 'polypeptide(L)'
;TTAPATHTAKQQSQISSQSGQVFSASSSGVTQADNEKSVQQQLAKALTKLGTVTFDRANKTYTLTVTNSDLKQTIQALTKKPSLAKQAKWPRFVENFTKTSGSLAKSLGKGYRLEVRVGHQDPVLVFKDGYVVKNQFE
;
A
#
# COMPACT_ATOMS: atom_id res chain seq x y z
N THR A 1 -36.18 -6.04 -45.46
CA THR A 1 -34.96 -5.27 -45.78
C THR A 1 -34.48 -4.58 -44.53
N THR A 2 -33.64 -5.24 -43.72
CA THR A 2 -32.15 -5.23 -43.74
C THR A 2 -31.59 -4.03 -42.97
N ALA A 3 -30.86 -4.34 -41.89
CA ALA A 3 -30.05 -3.42 -41.10
C ALA A 3 -28.93 -2.77 -41.93
N PRO A 4 -28.22 -1.79 -41.34
CA PRO A 4 -26.77 -1.78 -41.48
C PRO A 4 -26.06 -1.71 -40.13
N ALA A 5 -25.10 -2.63 -39.97
CA ALA A 5 -23.91 -2.46 -39.13
C ALA A 5 -22.94 -1.44 -39.76
N THR A 6 -21.92 -0.98 -39.01
CA THR A 6 -20.53 -0.59 -39.43
C THR A 6 -20.01 0.57 -38.55
N HIS A 7 -18.79 0.68 -37.99
CA HIS A 7 -17.61 -0.16 -37.75
C HIS A 7 -16.76 0.48 -36.62
N THR A 8 -16.00 -0.38 -35.95
CA THR A 8 -14.73 -0.20 -35.24
C THR A 8 -13.88 1.03 -35.61
N ALA A 9 -13.48 1.84 -34.63
CA ALA A 9 -12.33 2.74 -34.73
C ALA A 9 -11.26 2.35 -33.70
N LYS A 10 -10.09 1.99 -34.22
CA LYS A 10 -8.85 1.70 -33.47
C LYS A 10 -8.23 3.00 -32.98
N GLN A 11 -7.83 2.99 -31.70
CA GLN A 11 -6.49 3.34 -31.20
C GLN A 11 -5.89 4.70 -31.63
N GLN A 12 -5.65 5.61 -30.66
CA GLN A 12 -4.29 6.00 -30.24
C GLN A 12 -4.27 7.36 -29.48
N SER A 13 -3.67 7.30 -28.29
CA SER A 13 -2.99 8.38 -27.56
C SER A 13 -3.81 9.52 -26.93
N GLN A 14 -4.13 9.36 -25.64
CA GLN A 14 -3.86 10.39 -24.63
C GLN A 14 -3.73 9.72 -23.26
N ILE A 15 -2.56 9.12 -23.00
CA ILE A 15 -2.14 8.80 -21.63
C ILE A 15 -1.59 10.10 -21.02
N SER A 16 -2.49 10.94 -20.55
CA SER A 16 -2.14 12.14 -19.82
C SER A 16 -2.88 12.09 -18.49
N SER A 17 -2.10 12.03 -17.41
CA SER A 17 -2.55 12.42 -16.08
C SER A 17 -3.55 11.48 -15.38
N GLN A 18 -3.17 10.22 -15.13
CA GLN A 18 -3.97 9.37 -14.22
C GLN A 18 -3.12 8.56 -13.24
N SER A 19 -2.27 9.26 -12.48
CA SER A 19 -1.61 8.74 -11.28
C SER A 19 -2.55 8.56 -10.07
N GLY A 20 -3.88 8.49 -10.29
CA GLY A 20 -4.90 8.36 -9.24
C GLY A 20 -5.78 7.11 -9.33
N GLN A 21 -5.56 6.22 -10.32
CA GLN A 21 -6.56 5.20 -10.69
C GLN A 21 -6.46 3.86 -9.97
N VAL A 22 -5.55 3.68 -9.00
CA VAL A 22 -5.51 2.45 -8.18
C VAL A 22 -6.73 2.36 -7.25
N PHE A 23 -7.38 3.50 -6.99
CA PHE A 23 -8.52 3.60 -6.09
C PHE A 23 -9.65 4.39 -6.75
N SER A 24 -10.17 3.88 -7.87
CA SER A 24 -11.39 4.45 -8.46
C SER A 24 -12.56 4.26 -7.50
N ALA A 25 -12.90 5.32 -6.77
CA ALA A 25 -14.18 5.44 -6.07
C ALA A 25 -15.27 5.69 -7.13
N SER A 26 -15.87 4.61 -7.63
CA SER A 26 -17.02 4.69 -8.52
C SER A 26 -18.32 4.72 -7.72
N SER A 27 -19.00 5.88 -7.78
CA SER A 27 -20.46 6.07 -7.70
C SER A 27 -21.22 5.66 -6.40
N SER A 28 -21.80 6.68 -5.77
CA SER A 28 -23.08 6.70 -5.03
C SER A 28 -23.48 5.41 -4.29
N GLY A 29 -23.05 5.27 -3.03
CA GLY A 29 -23.52 4.22 -2.11
C GLY A 29 -22.43 3.38 -1.43
N VAL A 30 -21.17 3.54 -1.86
CA VAL A 30 -20.03 2.83 -1.26
C VAL A 30 -19.73 3.42 0.12
N THR A 31 -19.86 2.61 1.18
CA THR A 31 -19.57 3.09 2.54
C THR A 31 -18.06 3.20 2.75
N GLN A 32 -17.63 3.98 3.75
CA GLN A 32 -16.21 4.04 4.09
C GLN A 32 -15.64 2.66 4.43
N ALA A 33 -16.46 1.76 4.99
CA ALA A 33 -16.07 0.37 5.28
C ALA A 33 -15.76 -0.43 3.99
N ASP A 34 -16.54 -0.24 2.93
CA ASP A 34 -16.30 -0.90 1.64
C ASP A 34 -15.01 -0.40 0.99
N ASN A 35 -14.73 0.90 1.12
CA ASN A 35 -13.51 1.51 0.62
C ASN A 35 -12.29 1.02 1.43
N GLU A 36 -12.39 1.00 2.76
CA GLU A 36 -11.37 0.46 3.67
C GLU A 36 -11.06 -1.01 3.38
N LYS A 37 -12.10 -1.82 3.14
CA LYS A 37 -11.98 -3.24 2.82
C LYS A 37 -11.35 -3.46 1.45
N SER A 38 -11.72 -2.65 0.45
CA SER A 38 -11.11 -2.70 -0.89
C SER A 38 -9.62 -2.38 -0.82
N VAL A 39 -9.24 -1.33 -0.11
CA VAL A 39 -7.84 -0.98 0.14
C VAL A 39 -7.10 -2.09 0.88
N GLN A 40 -7.71 -2.67 1.92
CA GLN A 40 -7.13 -3.80 2.65
C GLN A 40 -6.86 -4.98 1.71
N GLN A 41 -7.81 -5.33 0.85
CA GLN A 41 -7.65 -6.44 -0.09
C GLN A 41 -6.56 -6.16 -1.13
N GLN A 42 -6.47 -4.93 -1.64
CA GLN A 42 -5.41 -4.55 -2.57
C GLN A 42 -4.03 -4.61 -1.90
N LEU A 43 -3.89 -4.09 -0.68
CA LEU A 43 -2.67 -4.20 0.13
C LEU A 43 -2.33 -5.66 0.41
N ALA A 44 -3.31 -6.46 0.86
CA ALA A 44 -3.12 -7.88 1.13
C ALA A 44 -2.66 -8.63 -0.13
N LYS A 45 -3.23 -8.34 -1.31
CA LYS A 45 -2.80 -8.95 -2.58
C LYS A 45 -1.40 -8.50 -2.99
N ALA A 46 -1.09 -7.21 -2.90
CA ALA A 46 0.21 -6.68 -3.27
C ALA A 46 1.33 -7.16 -2.33
N LEU A 47 1.01 -7.32 -1.05
CA LEU A 47 1.95 -7.63 0.02
C LEU A 47 1.87 -9.09 0.49
N THR A 48 1.05 -9.94 -0.15
CA THR A 48 0.85 -11.36 0.22
C THR A 48 2.17 -12.14 0.29
N LYS A 49 3.13 -11.79 -0.58
CA LYS A 49 4.47 -12.39 -0.60
C LYS A 49 5.36 -11.94 0.55
N LEU A 50 5.04 -10.80 1.17
CA LEU A 50 5.79 -10.19 2.28
C LEU A 50 5.15 -10.55 3.62
N GLY A 51 3.82 -10.60 3.67
CA GLY A 51 3.08 -11.10 4.82
C GLY A 51 1.60 -10.81 4.81
N THR A 52 1.01 -10.81 6.00
CA THR A 52 -0.43 -10.67 6.20
C THR A 52 -0.78 -9.22 6.55
N VAL A 53 -1.73 -8.65 5.83
CA VAL A 53 -2.25 -7.31 6.11
C VAL A 53 -3.55 -7.42 6.90
N THR A 54 -3.59 -6.73 8.04
CA THR A 54 -4.77 -6.57 8.88
C THR A 54 -5.13 -5.10 8.94
N PHE A 55 -6.41 -4.79 9.14
CA PHE A 55 -6.88 -3.42 9.27
C PHE A 55 -7.63 -3.27 10.59
N ASP A 56 -7.14 -2.36 11.43
CA ASP A 56 -7.82 -1.95 12.64
C ASP A 56 -8.62 -0.68 12.36
N ARG A 57 -9.95 -0.83 12.31
CA ARG A 57 -10.86 0.27 11.95
C ARG A 57 -10.97 1.31 13.07
N ALA A 58 -10.82 0.90 14.33
CA ALA A 58 -10.89 1.81 15.48
C ALA A 58 -9.76 2.85 15.44
N ASN A 59 -8.55 2.41 15.12
CA ASN A 59 -7.35 3.24 15.03
C ASN A 59 -7.01 3.67 13.59
N LYS A 60 -7.83 3.26 12.60
CA LYS A 60 -7.58 3.48 11.17
C LYS A 60 -6.19 3.04 10.73
N THR A 61 -5.75 1.89 11.24
CA THR A 61 -4.36 1.42 11.12
C THR A 61 -4.28 0.11 10.36
N TYR A 62 -3.63 0.13 9.21
CA TYR A 62 -3.28 -1.04 8.43
C TYR A 62 -1.97 -1.63 8.96
N THR A 63 -2.00 -2.84 9.50
CA THR A 63 -0.82 -3.52 10.01
C THR A 63 -0.39 -4.63 9.06
N LEU A 64 0.79 -4.48 8.47
CA LEU A 64 1.48 -5.55 7.76
C LEU A 64 2.32 -6.36 8.74
N THR A 65 1.89 -7.58 9.00
CA THR A 65 2.67 -8.57 9.73
C THR A 65 3.53 -9.34 8.73
N VAL A 66 4.82 -9.08 8.74
CA VAL A 66 5.79 -9.75 7.89
C VAL A 66 5.90 -11.23 8.28
N THR A 67 5.54 -12.11 7.36
CA THR A 67 5.70 -13.57 7.50
C THR A 67 6.82 -14.11 6.62
N ASN A 68 7.23 -13.35 5.60
CA ASN A 68 8.29 -13.72 4.68
C ASN A 68 9.66 -13.82 5.37
N SER A 69 10.33 -14.96 5.21
CA SER A 69 11.62 -15.25 5.84
C SER A 69 12.73 -14.28 5.43
N ASP A 70 12.85 -13.92 4.16
CA ASP A 70 13.85 -12.96 3.66
C ASP A 70 13.66 -11.58 4.28
N LEU A 71 12.42 -11.08 4.33
CA LEU A 71 12.14 -9.78 4.92
C LEU A 71 12.35 -9.81 6.44
N LYS A 72 12.01 -10.92 7.12
CA LYS A 72 12.33 -11.11 8.55
C LYS A 72 13.84 -11.08 8.80
N GLN A 73 14.62 -11.82 8.01
CA GLN A 73 16.08 -11.84 8.10
C GLN A 73 16.67 -10.47 7.82
N THR A 74 16.13 -9.78 6.82
CA THR A 74 16.52 -8.40 6.50
C THR A 74 16.27 -7.49 7.69
N ILE A 75 15.06 -7.47 8.24
CA ILE A 75 14.70 -6.62 9.40
C ILE A 75 15.58 -6.96 10.62
N GLN A 76 15.82 -8.24 10.89
CA GLN A 76 16.74 -8.65 11.96
C GLN A 76 18.19 -8.19 11.71
N ALA A 77 18.67 -8.29 10.47
CA ALA A 77 20.00 -7.81 10.09
C ALA A 77 20.11 -6.29 10.24
N LEU A 78 19.07 -5.55 9.84
CA LEU A 78 18.99 -4.09 10.01
C LEU A 78 18.92 -3.67 11.47
N THR A 79 18.22 -4.44 12.30
CA THR A 79 18.18 -4.22 13.76
C THR A 79 19.58 -4.32 14.38
N LYS A 80 20.41 -5.26 13.89
CA LYS A 80 21.80 -5.41 14.35
C LYS A 80 22.76 -4.41 13.71
N LYS A 81 22.54 -4.09 12.43
CA LYS A 81 23.38 -3.21 11.61
C LYS A 81 22.52 -2.34 10.70
N PRO A 82 22.09 -1.15 11.16
CA PRO A 82 21.28 -0.24 10.35
C PRO A 82 22.05 0.27 9.11
N SER A 83 23.38 0.25 9.12
CA SER A 83 24.22 0.58 7.96
C SER A 83 23.98 -0.33 6.74
N LEU A 84 23.45 -1.54 6.95
CA LEU A 84 23.07 -2.44 5.85
C LEU A 84 21.77 -2.03 5.15
N ALA A 85 21.04 -1.02 5.65
CA ALA A 85 19.79 -0.54 5.06
C ALA A 85 19.91 -0.27 3.56
N LYS A 86 20.99 0.41 3.15
CA LYS A 86 21.26 0.69 1.72
C LYS A 86 21.43 -0.60 0.90
N GLN A 87 22.19 -1.57 1.43
CA GLN A 87 22.43 -2.86 0.76
C GLN A 87 21.16 -3.72 0.69
N ALA A 88 20.36 -3.69 1.76
CA ALA A 88 19.06 -4.37 1.86
C ALA A 88 17.94 -3.70 1.03
N LYS A 89 18.25 -2.62 0.31
CA LYS A 89 17.25 -1.80 -0.41
C LYS A 89 16.12 -1.29 0.50
N TRP A 90 16.40 -1.14 1.79
CA TRP A 90 15.45 -0.64 2.78
C TRP A 90 14.91 0.77 2.46
N PRO A 91 15.73 1.75 2.05
CA PRO A 91 15.20 3.07 1.68
C PRO A 91 14.17 3.00 0.56
N ARG A 92 14.38 2.11 -0.41
CA ARG A 92 13.42 1.89 -1.51
C ARG A 92 12.15 1.20 -1.02
N PHE A 93 12.26 0.31 -0.03
CA PHE A 93 11.10 -0.26 0.66
C PHE A 93 10.29 0.84 1.36
N VAL A 94 10.94 1.68 2.17
CA VAL A 94 10.33 2.82 2.87
C VAL A 94 9.67 3.78 1.88
N GLU A 95 10.33 4.15 0.79
CA GLU A 95 9.77 5.06 -0.21
C GLU A 95 8.52 4.48 -0.89
N ASN A 96 8.54 3.19 -1.25
CA ASN A 96 7.37 2.53 -1.82
C ASN A 96 6.19 2.52 -0.84
N PHE A 97 6.44 2.17 0.42
CA PHE A 97 5.40 2.17 1.45
C PHE A 97 4.89 3.57 1.79
N THR A 98 5.75 4.57 1.72
CA THR A 98 5.38 5.99 1.87
C THR A 98 4.42 6.41 0.75
N LYS A 99 4.72 6.04 -0.51
CA LYS A 99 3.83 6.25 -1.65
C LYS A 99 2.50 5.51 -1.51
N THR A 100 2.53 4.29 -0.99
CA THR A 100 1.32 3.51 -0.68
C THR A 100 0.49 4.22 0.39
N SER A 101 1.09 4.64 1.51
CA SER A 101 0.41 5.41 2.57
C SER A 101 -0.17 6.73 2.05
N GLY A 102 0.54 7.44 1.18
CA GLY A 102 0.05 8.66 0.55
C GLY A 102 -1.13 8.40 -0.40
N SER A 103 -1.12 7.26 -1.09
CA SER A 103 -2.25 6.83 -1.90
C SER A 103 -3.45 6.44 -1.02
N LEU A 104 -3.23 5.76 0.11
CA LEU A 104 -4.29 5.50 1.09
C LEU A 104 -4.93 6.81 1.56
N ALA A 105 -4.12 7.81 1.86
CA ALA A 105 -4.60 9.12 2.31
C ALA A 105 -5.46 9.83 1.25
N LYS A 106 -5.12 9.67 -0.04
CA LYS A 106 -5.90 10.21 -1.15
C LYS A 106 -7.23 9.48 -1.34
N SER A 107 -7.25 8.17 -1.10
CA SER A 107 -8.42 7.33 -1.38
C SER A 107 -9.42 7.25 -0.24
N LEU A 108 -8.92 7.21 1.00
CA LEU A 108 -9.72 7.05 2.21
C LEU A 108 -9.84 8.35 3.03
N GLY A 109 -9.00 9.34 2.75
CA GLY A 109 -8.88 10.58 3.52
C GLY A 109 -7.70 10.56 4.50
N LYS A 110 -7.55 11.64 5.28
CA LYS A 110 -6.47 11.76 6.26
C LYS A 110 -6.74 10.95 7.54
N GLY A 111 -5.68 10.61 8.26
CA GLY A 111 -5.72 9.92 9.55
C GLY A 111 -5.44 8.42 9.49
N TYR A 112 -5.16 7.88 8.30
CA TYR A 112 -4.84 6.46 8.13
C TYR A 112 -3.36 6.19 8.38
N ARG A 113 -3.09 5.12 9.12
CA ARG A 113 -1.73 4.65 9.43
C ARG A 113 -1.46 3.34 8.72
N LEU A 114 -0.22 3.15 8.30
CA LEU A 114 0.29 1.90 7.77
C LEU A 114 1.51 1.50 8.60
N GLU A 115 1.45 0.35 9.22
CA GLU A 115 2.48 -0.15 10.14
C GLU A 115 3.06 -1.44 9.59
N VAL A 116 4.37 -1.61 9.75
CA VAL A 116 5.07 -2.84 9.37
C VAL A 116 5.68 -3.42 10.64
N ARG A 117 5.32 -4.66 10.97
CA ARG A 117 5.83 -5.38 12.13
C ARG A 117 6.29 -6.77 11.74
N VAL A 118 7.20 -7.33 12.54
CA VAL A 118 7.64 -8.72 12.42
C VAL A 118 7.02 -9.55 13.55
N GLY A 119 6.11 -10.46 13.20
CA GLY A 119 5.40 -11.27 14.20
C GLY A 119 4.70 -10.40 15.25
N HIS A 120 4.95 -10.67 16.53
CA HIS A 120 4.38 -9.92 17.66
C HIS A 120 5.25 -8.76 18.15
N GLN A 121 6.32 -8.42 17.44
CA GLN A 121 7.18 -7.30 17.83
C GLN A 121 6.53 -5.94 17.58
N ASP A 122 7.16 -4.91 18.15
CA ASP A 122 6.84 -3.50 17.92
C ASP A 122 6.99 -3.15 16.42
N PRO A 123 6.17 -2.25 15.86
CA PRO A 123 6.28 -1.86 14.47
C PRO A 123 7.64 -1.21 14.17
N VAL A 124 8.35 -1.78 13.20
CA VAL A 124 9.67 -1.31 12.75
C VAL A 124 9.54 -0.10 11.83
N LEU A 125 8.39 0.03 11.16
CA LEU A 125 8.02 1.18 10.35
C LEU A 125 6.58 1.57 10.64
N VAL A 126 6.34 2.87 10.78
CA VAL A 126 5.01 3.45 10.87
C VAL A 126 4.94 4.60 9.87
N PHE A 127 3.93 4.56 9.01
CA PHE A 127 3.60 5.60 8.06
C PHE A 127 2.24 6.17 8.39
N LYS A 128 2.07 7.47 8.19
CA LYS A 128 0.79 8.15 8.35
C LYS A 128 0.64 9.20 7.27
N ASP A 129 -0.48 9.17 6.57
CA ASP A 129 -0.84 10.17 5.57
C ASP A 129 0.22 10.39 4.47
N GLY A 130 1.01 9.36 4.14
CA GLY A 130 2.11 9.47 3.17
C GLY A 130 3.43 10.00 3.72
N TYR A 131 3.60 10.00 5.04
CA TYR A 131 4.84 10.37 5.72
C TYR A 131 5.31 9.24 6.63
N VAL A 132 6.63 9.11 6.79
CA VAL A 132 7.23 8.21 7.77
C VAL A 132 7.10 8.84 9.15
N VAL A 133 6.38 8.19 10.06
CA VAL A 133 6.24 8.60 11.46
C VAL A 133 7.30 7.93 12.33
N LYS A 134 7.64 6.69 12.01
CA LYS A 134 8.65 5.92 12.73
C LYS A 134 9.42 5.06 11.74
N ASN A 135 10.75 5.13 11.80
CA ASN A 135 11.65 4.18 11.15
C ASN A 135 12.69 3.77 12.19
N GLN A 136 12.71 2.49 12.55
CA GLN A 136 13.61 1.97 13.58
C GLN A 136 15.08 1.93 13.12
N PHE A 137 15.36 2.07 11.82
CA PHE A 137 16.69 1.89 11.24
C PHE A 137 17.31 3.18 10.69
N GLU A 138 16.72 4.34 11.03
CA GLU A 138 17.26 5.68 10.75
C GLU A 138 17.65 6.41 12.04
#